data_AF-A0A953IH20-F1
#
_entry.id   AF-A0A953IH20-F1
#
_cell.length_a   1.000
_cell.length_b   1.000
_cell.length_c   1.000
_cell.angle_alpha   90.00
_cell.angle_beta   90.00
_cell.angle_gamma   90.00
#
_symmetry.space_group_name_H-M   'P 1'
#
loop_
_entity.id
_entity.type
_entity.pdbx_description
1 polymer ?
#
loop_
_entity_poly.entity_id
_entity_poly.type
_entity_poly.pdbx_seq_one_letter_code
_entity_poly.pdbx_strand_id
1 'polypeptide(L)'
;MKKLIVFVIVGFIAQLIDGSLGMAYGVTSTTLLLAFGITPAVASASVHLAEVVTTAASGASHIKFGNVDRDMVLKLIVPGSLGAFVGACFLSNLPGDLIKPYVSLFLLALGFYIMYRFLFLSARQEQQTPRKFSNKQLVPLGLVAGFLDATGGGGWGPISTPV
;
A
#
# COMPACT_ATOMS: atom_id res chain seq x y z
N MET A 1 22.09 1.16 17.31
CA MET A 1 22.49 2.10 16.23
C MET A 1 22.57 1.43 14.84
N LYS A 2 23.29 0.32 14.65
CA LYS A 2 23.41 -0.35 13.33
C LYS A 2 22.05 -0.68 12.65
N LYS A 3 21.06 -1.20 13.41
CA LYS A 3 19.71 -1.51 12.89
C LYS A 3 18.96 -0.27 12.37
N LEU A 4 19.12 0.89 13.03
CA LEU A 4 18.45 2.13 12.62
C LEU A 4 18.99 2.66 11.29
N ILE A 5 20.31 2.58 11.08
CA ILE A 5 20.92 2.98 9.80
C ILE A 5 20.39 2.11 8.66
N VAL A 6 20.26 0.79 8.88
CA VAL A 6 19.67 -0.12 7.90
C VAL A 6 18.22 0.26 7.60
N PHE A 7 17.40 0.54 8.62
CA PHE A 7 16.01 0.96 8.41
C PHE A 7 15.88 2.27 7.64
N VAL A 8 16.77 3.24 7.91
CA VAL A 8 16.79 4.51 7.17
C VAL A 8 17.13 4.29 5.70
N ILE A 9 18.15 3.50 5.40
CA ILE A 9 18.57 3.23 4.00
C ILE A 9 17.47 2.47 3.26
N VAL A 10 16.93 1.41 3.86
CA VAL A 10 15.88 0.61 3.20
C VAL A 10 14.60 1.41 3.06
N GLY A 11 14.18 2.17 4.09
CA GLY A 11 13.02 3.03 4.01
C GLY A 11 13.17 4.11 2.95
N PHE A 12 14.36 4.68 2.79
CA PHE A 12 14.66 5.62 1.71
C PHE A 12 14.55 4.98 0.33
N ILE A 13 15.13 3.79 0.12
CA ILE A 13 15.03 3.04 -1.14
C ILE A 13 13.57 2.66 -1.43
N ALA A 14 12.85 2.16 -0.43
CA ALA A 14 11.44 1.82 -0.55
C ALA A 14 10.61 3.04 -0.96
N GLN A 15 10.90 4.22 -0.39
CA GLN A 15 10.21 5.45 -0.75
C GLN A 15 10.57 5.96 -2.14
N LEU A 16 11.81 5.76 -2.60
CA LEU A 16 12.20 6.08 -3.98
C LEU A 16 11.45 5.21 -4.99
N ILE A 17 11.35 3.90 -4.71
CA ILE A 17 10.59 2.96 -5.53
C ILE A 17 9.13 3.40 -5.57
N ASP A 18 8.54 3.65 -4.40
CA ASP A 18 7.15 4.06 -4.27
C ASP A 18 6.85 5.41 -4.93
N GLY A 19 7.71 6.42 -4.75
CA GLY A 19 7.56 7.71 -5.42
C GLY A 19 7.68 7.62 -6.94
N SER A 20 8.41 6.63 -7.47
CA SER A 20 8.56 6.41 -8.91
C SER A 20 7.45 5.55 -9.54
N LEU A 21 6.99 4.53 -8.83
CA LEU A 21 6.00 3.54 -9.33
C LEU A 21 4.58 3.80 -8.82
N GLY A 22 4.41 4.61 -7.78
CA GLY A 22 3.16 4.81 -7.04
C GLY A 22 2.71 3.59 -6.22
N MET A 23 3.62 2.64 -5.95
CA MET A 23 3.34 1.38 -5.29
C MET A 23 4.60 0.76 -4.68
N ALA A 24 4.39 -0.18 -3.73
CA ALA A 24 5.39 -1.06 -3.12
C ALA A 24 6.13 -0.57 -1.86
N TYR A 25 5.90 0.65 -1.36
CA TYR A 25 6.47 1.06 -0.07
C TYR A 25 6.09 0.10 1.05
N GLY A 26 4.79 -0.08 1.31
CA GLY A 26 4.34 -0.92 2.41
C GLY A 26 4.76 -2.39 2.27
N VAL A 27 4.70 -2.94 1.06
CA VAL A 27 5.12 -4.33 0.80
C VAL A 27 6.60 -4.54 1.15
N THR A 28 7.46 -3.62 0.71
CA THR A 28 8.92 -3.70 0.93
C THR A 28 9.26 -3.45 2.39
N SER A 29 8.74 -2.36 2.97
CA SER A 29 9.05 -1.92 4.33
C SER A 29 8.51 -2.90 5.38
N THR A 30 7.28 -3.38 5.24
CA THR A 30 6.71 -4.35 6.18
C THR A 30 7.43 -5.69 6.09
N THR A 31 7.75 -6.17 4.89
CA THR A 31 8.55 -7.41 4.72
C THR A 31 9.89 -7.31 5.46
N LEU A 32 10.58 -6.17 5.34
CA LEU A 32 11.83 -5.93 6.06
C LEU A 32 11.60 -5.93 7.58
N LEU A 33 10.64 -5.16 8.08
CA LEU A 33 10.36 -5.06 9.51
C LEU A 33 10.02 -6.44 10.11
N LEU A 34 9.20 -7.23 9.42
CA LEU A 34 8.90 -8.61 9.83
C LEU A 34 10.14 -9.51 9.83
N ALA A 35 11.03 -9.38 8.84
CA ALA A 35 12.29 -10.11 8.77
C ALA A 35 13.22 -9.78 9.96
N PHE A 36 13.15 -8.56 10.48
CA PHE A 36 13.85 -8.16 11.71
C PHE A 36 13.12 -8.52 13.01
N GLY A 37 12.01 -9.26 12.93
CA GLY A 37 11.26 -9.76 14.08
C GLY A 37 10.27 -8.76 14.68
N ILE A 38 9.98 -7.65 13.98
CA ILE A 38 8.92 -6.74 14.39
C ILE A 38 7.56 -7.42 14.24
N THR A 39 6.63 -7.18 15.17
CA THR A 39 5.30 -7.77 15.12
C THR A 39 4.47 -7.16 13.98
N PRO A 40 3.55 -7.91 13.35
CA PRO A 40 2.78 -7.39 12.21
C PRO A 40 2.01 -6.10 12.50
N ALA A 41 1.40 -5.98 13.68
CA ALA A 41 0.68 -4.77 14.07
C ALA A 41 1.61 -3.54 14.17
N VAL A 42 2.80 -3.70 14.77
CA VAL A 42 3.79 -2.61 14.90
C VAL A 42 4.39 -2.27 13.54
N ALA A 43 4.69 -3.27 12.70
CA ALA A 43 5.20 -3.06 11.36
C ALA A 43 4.20 -2.28 10.50
N SER A 44 2.94 -2.72 10.46
CA SER A 44 1.86 -2.04 9.76
C SER A 44 1.68 -0.60 10.26
N ALA A 45 1.58 -0.39 11.57
CA ALA A 45 1.43 0.96 12.13
C ALA A 45 2.62 1.87 11.77
N SER A 46 3.85 1.37 11.85
CA SER A 46 5.05 2.16 11.53
C SER A 46 5.10 2.58 10.07
N VAL A 47 4.75 1.65 9.17
CA VAL A 47 4.74 1.89 7.72
C VAL A 47 3.67 2.91 7.34
N HIS A 48 2.42 2.72 7.78
CA HIS A 48 1.35 3.64 7.44
C HIS A 48 1.58 5.04 8.06
N LEU A 49 2.16 5.13 9.26
CA LEU A 49 2.54 6.42 9.84
C LEU A 49 3.60 7.15 9.00
N ALA A 50 4.59 6.43 8.47
CA ALA A 50 5.56 7.01 7.55
C ALA A 50 4.89 7.43 6.23
N GLU A 51 4.00 6.60 5.69
CA GLU A 51 3.26 6.89 4.46
C GLU A 51 2.34 8.10 4.58
N VAL A 52 1.80 8.42 5.75
CA VAL A 52 1.01 9.67 5.92
C VAL A 52 1.83 10.89 5.50
N VAL A 53 3.11 10.95 5.90
CA VAL A 53 3.98 12.10 5.59
C VAL A 53 4.36 12.10 4.11
N THR A 54 4.80 10.95 3.59
CA THR A 54 5.31 10.87 2.21
C THR A 54 4.18 10.95 1.18
N THR A 55 3.01 10.38 1.48
CA THR A 55 1.79 10.48 0.66
C THR A 55 1.21 11.88 0.73
N ALA A 56 1.26 12.58 1.87
CA ALA A 56 0.83 13.97 1.94
C ALA A 56 1.70 14.87 1.04
N ALA A 57 3.02 14.70 1.09
CA ALA A 57 3.95 15.44 0.22
C ALA A 57 3.69 15.13 -1.27
N SER A 58 3.54 13.85 -1.62
CA SER A 58 3.24 13.41 -2.99
C SER A 58 1.88 13.94 -3.46
N GLY A 59 0.86 13.83 -2.62
CA GLY A 59 -0.49 14.34 -2.89
C GLY A 59 -0.51 15.85 -3.11
N ALA A 60 0.20 16.62 -2.29
CA ALA A 60 0.35 18.07 -2.49
C ALA A 60 1.01 18.40 -3.85
N SER A 61 2.02 17.64 -4.25
CA SER A 61 2.68 17.75 -5.55
C SER A 61 1.70 17.48 -6.70
N HIS A 62 0.96 16.36 -6.65
CA HIS A 62 -0.04 16.01 -7.67
C HIS A 62 -1.18 17.04 -7.76
N ILE A 63 -1.63 17.59 -6.62
CA ILE A 63 -2.62 18.68 -6.59
C ILE A 63 -2.07 19.91 -7.30
N LYS A 64 -0.83 20.32 -7.01
CA LYS A 64 -0.18 21.47 -7.63
C LYS A 64 -0.03 21.30 -9.14
N PHE A 65 0.24 20.08 -9.61
CA PHE A 65 0.35 19.78 -11.04
C PHE A 65 -0.99 19.54 -11.76
N GLY A 66 -2.13 19.61 -11.05
CA GLY A 66 -3.45 19.40 -11.66
C GLY A 66 -3.75 17.95 -12.04
N ASN A 67 -2.99 16.99 -11.48
CA ASN A 67 -3.08 15.55 -11.81
C ASN A 67 -4.13 14.80 -10.96
N VAL A 68 -5.08 15.50 -10.32
CA VAL A 68 -5.98 14.92 -9.33
C VAL A 68 -7.43 14.97 -9.79
N ASP A 69 -8.02 13.79 -9.98
CA ASP A 69 -9.46 13.62 -10.11
C ASP A 69 -10.13 13.64 -8.72
N ARG A 70 -10.80 14.75 -8.40
CA ARG A 70 -11.46 14.97 -7.10
C ARG A 70 -12.60 13.98 -6.84
N ASP A 71 -13.32 13.58 -7.89
CA ASP A 71 -14.45 12.68 -7.79
C ASP A 71 -13.96 11.26 -7.45
N MET A 72 -12.89 10.81 -8.10
CA MET A 72 -12.24 9.53 -7.78
C MET A 72 -11.65 9.53 -6.36
N VAL A 73 -10.97 10.60 -5.94
CA VAL A 73 -10.42 10.72 -4.59
C VAL A 73 -11.51 10.58 -3.54
N LEU A 74 -12.63 11.30 -3.66
CA LEU A 74 -13.72 11.24 -2.67
C LEU A 74 -14.35 9.85 -2.60
N LYS A 75 -14.51 9.18 -3.75
CA LYS A 75 -15.10 7.84 -3.83
C LYS A 75 -14.20 6.74 -3.28
N LEU A 76 -12.90 6.98 -3.18
CA LEU A 76 -11.94 6.03 -2.62
C LEU A 76 -11.60 6.34 -1.17
N ILE A 77 -11.44 7.63 -0.81
CA ILE A 77 -10.97 8.01 0.53
C ILE A 77 -11.93 7.58 1.63
N VAL A 78 -13.24 7.78 1.44
CA VAL A 78 -14.25 7.45 2.47
C VAL A 78 -14.33 5.94 2.73
N PRO A 79 -14.61 5.08 1.72
CA PRO A 79 -14.65 3.64 1.94
C PRO A 79 -13.27 3.07 2.27
N GLY A 80 -12.19 3.63 1.70
CA GLY A 80 -10.81 3.23 1.98
C GLY A 80 -10.42 3.47 3.44
N SER A 81 -10.73 4.65 3.98
CA SER A 81 -10.46 4.97 5.38
C SER A 81 -11.25 4.08 6.32
N LEU A 82 -12.51 3.78 5.98
CA LEU A 82 -13.33 2.85 6.77
C LEU A 82 -12.76 1.43 6.74
N GLY A 83 -12.40 0.92 5.55
CA GLY A 83 -11.78 -0.38 5.39
C GLY A 83 -10.46 -0.48 6.13
N ALA A 84 -9.59 0.53 6.00
CA ALA A 84 -8.31 0.61 6.69
C ALA A 84 -8.47 0.66 8.21
N PHE A 85 -9.43 1.42 8.73
CA PHE A 85 -9.72 1.47 10.17
C PHE A 85 -10.15 0.09 10.69
N VAL A 86 -11.10 -0.56 10.01
CA VAL A 86 -11.54 -1.91 10.37
C VAL A 86 -10.40 -2.91 10.28
N GLY A 87 -9.56 -2.82 9.23
CA GLY A 87 -8.39 -3.66 9.05
C GLY A 87 -7.33 -3.47 10.12
N ALA A 88 -7.04 -2.23 10.51
CA ALA A 88 -6.12 -1.91 11.59
C ALA A 88 -6.62 -2.43 12.94
N CYS A 89 -7.93 -2.26 13.23
CA CYS A 89 -8.55 -2.86 14.42
C CYS A 89 -8.45 -4.39 14.38
N PHE A 90 -8.76 -5.03 13.26
CA PHE A 90 -8.65 -6.48 13.10
C PHE A 90 -7.23 -6.97 13.36
N LEU A 91 -6.23 -6.36 12.72
CA LEU A 91 -4.81 -6.70 12.89
C LEU A 91 -4.34 -6.50 14.34
N SER A 92 -4.79 -5.44 15.00
CA SER A 92 -4.37 -5.08 16.37
C SER A 92 -4.98 -5.97 17.45
N ASN A 93 -6.13 -6.60 17.19
CA ASN A 93 -6.81 -7.47 18.14
C ASN A 93 -6.42 -8.96 18.02
N LEU A 94 -5.60 -9.32 17.03
CA LEU A 94 -5.20 -10.71 16.81
C LEU A 94 -3.85 -11.03 17.46
N PRO A 95 -3.68 -12.25 18.01
CA PRO A 95 -2.37 -12.70 18.50
C PRO A 95 -1.32 -12.68 17.39
N GLY A 96 -0.14 -12.15 17.70
CA GLY A 96 0.97 -12.01 16.77
C GLY A 96 1.35 -13.33 16.08
N ASP A 97 1.31 -14.44 16.81
CA ASP A 97 1.70 -15.77 16.30
C ASP A 97 0.72 -16.30 15.24
N LEU A 98 -0.56 -15.95 15.33
CA LEU A 98 -1.58 -16.36 14.37
C LEU A 98 -1.56 -15.47 13.12
N ILE A 99 -1.33 -14.16 13.30
CA ILE A 99 -1.44 -13.21 12.20
C ILE A 99 -0.15 -13.09 11.38
N LYS A 100 1.02 -13.39 11.97
CA LYS A 100 2.32 -13.37 11.28
C LYS A 100 2.38 -14.24 10.02
N PRO A 101 1.97 -15.52 10.02
CA PRO A 101 2.01 -16.34 8.80
C PRO A 101 1.03 -15.81 7.73
N TYR A 102 -0.14 -15.31 8.13
CA TYR A 102 -1.11 -14.71 7.21
C TYR A 102 -0.52 -13.49 6.49
N VAL A 103 0.03 -12.53 7.25
CA VAL A 103 0.63 -11.31 6.69
C VAL A 103 1.84 -11.65 5.81
N SER A 104 2.66 -12.62 6.24
CA SER A 104 3.83 -13.04 5.45
C SER A 104 3.43 -13.67 4.12
N LEU A 105 2.40 -14.52 4.10
CA LEU A 105 1.88 -15.13 2.87
C LEU A 105 1.25 -14.08 1.95
N PHE A 106 0.49 -13.15 2.53
CA PHE A 106 -0.09 -12.03 1.79
C PHE A 106 0.99 -11.18 1.12
N LEU A 107 2.03 -10.76 1.86
CA LEU A 107 3.15 -9.97 1.33
C LEU A 107 3.93 -10.73 0.26
N LEU A 108 4.13 -12.04 0.45
CA LEU A 108 4.80 -12.88 -0.53
C LEU A 108 4.00 -12.96 -1.84
N ALA A 109 2.70 -13.24 -1.75
CA ALA A 109 1.80 -13.28 -2.90
C ALA A 109 1.78 -11.93 -3.64
N LEU A 110 1.75 -10.84 -2.89
CA LEU A 110 1.74 -9.50 -3.44
C LEU A 110 3.08 -9.14 -4.10
N GLY A 111 4.20 -9.56 -3.53
CA GLY A 111 5.53 -9.44 -4.13
C GLY A 111 5.63 -10.20 -5.46
N PHE A 112 5.14 -11.44 -5.51
CA PHE A 112 5.05 -12.20 -6.76
C PHE A 112 4.15 -11.53 -7.78
N TYR A 113 3.00 -11.01 -7.35
CA TYR A 113 2.08 -10.28 -8.23
C TYR A 113 2.72 -9.03 -8.83
N ILE A 114 3.40 -8.21 -8.02
CA ILE A 114 4.12 -7.02 -8.50
C ILE A 114 5.20 -7.43 -9.51
N MET A 115 6.00 -8.44 -9.19
CA MET A 115 7.06 -8.94 -10.09
C MET A 115 6.47 -9.46 -11.41
N TYR A 116 5.38 -10.23 -11.35
CA TYR A 116 4.69 -10.71 -12.55
C TYR A 116 4.12 -9.57 -13.39
N ARG A 117 3.48 -8.58 -12.73
CA ARG A 117 2.93 -7.39 -13.39
C ARG A 117 4.00 -6.64 -14.17
N PHE A 118 5.14 -6.35 -13.54
CA PHE A 118 6.20 -5.57 -14.19
C PHE A 118 7.00 -6.36 -15.23
N LEU A 119 7.20 -7.67 -15.05
CA LEU A 119 7.96 -8.48 -16.01
C LEU A 119 7.15 -8.87 -17.25
N PHE A 120 5.85 -9.13 -17.09
CA PHE A 120 5.04 -9.74 -18.16
C PHE A 120 3.87 -8.88 -18.65
N LEU A 121 3.35 -7.96 -17.83
CA LEU A 121 2.15 -7.17 -18.17
C LEU A 121 2.48 -5.70 -18.53
N SER A 122 3.56 -5.12 -18.01
CA SER A 122 3.94 -3.71 -18.27
C SER A 122 4.24 -3.40 -19.74
N ALA A 123 4.55 -4.39 -20.58
CA ALA A 123 4.74 -4.20 -22.02
C ALA A 123 3.46 -3.78 -22.78
N ARG A 124 2.28 -3.76 -22.12
CA ARG A 124 0.98 -3.51 -22.76
C ARG A 124 0.36 -2.14 -22.41
N GLN A 125 1.08 -1.29 -21.68
CA GLN A 125 0.50 -0.15 -20.94
C GLN A 125 0.36 1.17 -21.75
N GLU A 126 0.61 1.17 -23.06
CA GLU A 126 0.64 2.41 -23.86
C GLU A 126 -0.74 2.94 -24.31
N GLN A 127 -1.85 2.24 -24.06
CA GLN A 127 -3.15 2.62 -24.67
C GLN A 127 -4.40 2.41 -23.80
N GLN A 128 -4.38 2.83 -22.53
CA GLN A 128 -5.65 2.91 -21.78
C GLN A 128 -6.20 4.34 -21.81
N THR A 129 -7.24 4.54 -22.61
CA THR A 129 -8.09 5.73 -22.53
C THR A 129 -8.67 5.87 -21.11
N PRO A 130 -8.86 7.08 -20.59
CA PRO A 130 -9.41 7.28 -19.25
C PRO A 130 -10.84 6.74 -19.18
N ARG A 131 -11.00 5.49 -18.73
CA ARG A 131 -12.30 4.89 -18.43
C ARG A 131 -12.84 5.53 -17.17
N LYS A 132 -14.04 6.11 -17.25
CA LYS A 132 -14.77 6.56 -16.07
C LYS A 132 -15.21 5.33 -15.27
N PHE A 133 -14.57 5.11 -14.12
CA PHE A 133 -14.98 4.04 -13.20
C PHE A 133 -16.32 4.38 -12.53
N SER A 134 -17.21 3.39 -12.43
CA SER A 134 -18.49 3.57 -11.76
C SER A 134 -18.32 3.55 -10.23
N ASN A 135 -19.20 4.25 -9.51
CA ASN A 135 -19.26 4.20 -8.04
C ASN A 135 -19.39 2.75 -7.53
N LYS A 136 -20.09 1.89 -8.28
CA LYS A 136 -20.27 0.47 -7.95
C LYS A 136 -18.96 -0.32 -7.96
N GLN A 137 -17.91 0.20 -8.62
CA GLN A 137 -16.59 -0.42 -8.67
C GLN A 137 -15.64 0.25 -7.66
N LEU A 138 -15.65 1.58 -7.58
CA LEU A 138 -14.72 2.34 -6.74
C LEU A 138 -14.97 2.15 -5.25
N VAL A 139 -16.24 2.13 -4.82
CA VAL A 139 -16.58 2.01 -3.40
C VAL A 139 -16.12 0.67 -2.79
N PRO A 140 -16.48 -0.51 -3.35
CA PRO A 140 -15.99 -1.77 -2.82
C PRO A 140 -14.48 -1.92 -3.00
N LEU A 141 -13.91 -1.38 -4.08
CA LEU A 141 -12.46 -1.38 -4.29
C LEU A 141 -11.74 -0.63 -3.16
N GLY A 142 -12.17 0.59 -2.83
CA GLY A 142 -11.58 1.37 -1.74
C GLY A 142 -11.68 0.63 -0.41
N LEU A 143 -12.85 0.09 -0.08
CA LEU A 143 -13.06 -0.63 1.18
C LEU A 143 -12.16 -1.86 1.30
N VAL A 144 -12.14 -2.71 0.27
CA VAL A 144 -11.34 -3.94 0.27
C VAL A 144 -9.85 -3.62 0.23
N ALA A 145 -9.43 -2.67 -0.61
CA ALA A 145 -8.04 -2.26 -0.69
C ALA A 145 -7.55 -1.71 0.66
N GLY A 146 -8.34 -0.84 1.32
CA GLY A 146 -7.97 -0.27 2.62
C GLY A 146 -7.85 -1.31 3.72
N PHE A 147 -8.79 -2.26 3.76
CA PHE A 147 -8.74 -3.36 4.71
C PHE A 147 -7.50 -4.24 4.49
N LEU A 148 -7.24 -4.65 3.26
CA LEU A 148 -6.09 -5.51 2.93
C LEU A 148 -4.76 -4.78 3.12
N ASP A 149 -4.70 -3.48 2.83
CA ASP A 149 -3.54 -2.64 3.07
C ASP A 149 -3.19 -2.56 4.57
N ALA A 150 -4.16 -2.20 5.41
CA ALA A 150 -3.95 -2.09 6.85
C ALA A 150 -3.60 -3.45 7.50
N THR A 151 -4.27 -4.53 7.09
CA THR A 151 -4.04 -5.88 7.64
C THR A 151 -2.76 -6.52 7.13
N GLY A 152 -2.42 -6.32 5.86
CA GLY A 152 -1.22 -6.84 5.21
C GLY A 152 0.04 -6.03 5.48
N GLY A 153 -0.09 -4.84 6.09
CA GLY A 153 1.00 -3.89 6.28
C GLY A 153 1.44 -3.21 4.99
N GLY A 154 0.54 -3.08 4.02
CA GLY A 154 0.77 -2.46 2.73
C GLY A 154 0.02 -3.16 1.60
N GLY A 155 0.04 -2.56 0.42
CA GLY A 155 -0.54 -3.17 -0.79
C GLY A 155 -1.67 -2.40 -1.44
N TRP A 156 -2.00 -1.21 -0.94
CA TRP A 156 -2.97 -0.32 -1.57
C TRP A 156 -2.71 -0.13 -3.06
N GLY A 157 -1.50 0.25 -3.46
CA GLY A 157 -1.13 0.49 -4.86
C GLY A 157 -1.44 -0.69 -5.79
N PRO A 158 -0.83 -1.88 -5.59
CA PRO A 158 -1.08 -3.04 -6.44
C PRO A 158 -2.55 -3.50 -6.50
N ILE A 159 -3.32 -3.32 -5.42
CA ILE A 159 -4.72 -3.76 -5.33
C ILE A 159 -5.67 -2.75 -5.98
N SER A 160 -5.44 -1.45 -5.76
CA SER A 160 -6.30 -0.38 -6.24
C SER A 160 -6.01 0.05 -7.67
N THR A 161 -4.81 -0.25 -8.18
CA THR A 161 -4.43 0.12 -9.55
C THR A 161 -4.91 -0.95 -10.54
N PRO A 162 -5.82 -0.61 -11.47
CA PRO A 162 -6.27 -1.55 -12.48
C PRO A 162 -5.12 -1.96 -13.43
N VAL A 163 -5.26 -3.15 -14.02
CA VAL A 163 -4.34 -3.72 -15.02
C VAL A 163 -4.82 -3.39 -16.43
#